data_AF-A0A1Y2DLX8-F1
#
_entry.id   AF-A0A1Y2DLX8-F1
#
_cell.length_a   1.000
_cell.length_b   1.000
_cell.length_c   1.000
_cell.angle_alpha   90.00
_cell.angle_beta   90.00
_cell.angle_gamma   90.00
#
_symmetry.space_group_name_H-M   'P 1'
#
loop_
_entity.id
_entity.type
_entity.pdbx_description
1 polymer ?
#
loop_
_entity_poly.entity_id
_entity_poly.type
_entity_poly.pdbx_seq_one_letter_code
_entity_poly.pdbx_strand_id
1 'polypeptide(L)' 'ERIAESTGRPLFFLTCGYIGNNEDLTEERLSKWFRLVEIWDAVMLLDEADVFLERRPT' A
#
# COMPACT_ATOMS: atom_id res chain seq x y z
N GLU A 1 -5.94 2.20 11.44
CA GLU A 1 -7.32 2.74 11.54
C GLU A 1 -7.42 4.06 12.32
N ARG A 2 -6.99 4.15 13.60
CA ARG A 2 -7.11 5.40 14.39
C ARG A 2 -6.45 6.65 13.79
N ILE A 3 -5.40 6.50 12.96
CA ILE A 3 -4.70 7.62 12.33
C ILE A 3 -5.58 8.31 11.27
N ALA A 4 -6.38 7.55 10.52
CA ALA A 4 -7.25 8.10 9.49
C ALA A 4 -8.41 8.90 10.10
N GLU A 5 -9.04 8.37 11.14
CA GLU A 5 -10.06 9.10 11.91
C GLU A 5 -9.48 10.36 12.57
N SER A 6 -8.28 10.28 13.13
CA SER A 6 -7.63 11.43 13.76
C SER A 6 -7.19 12.51 12.77
N THR A 7 -6.94 12.14 11.51
CA THR A 7 -6.50 13.08 10.46
C THR A 7 -7.64 13.58 9.59
N GLY A 8 -8.85 13.02 9.73
CA GLY A 8 -10.00 13.35 8.88
C GLY A 8 -9.81 12.92 7.43
N ARG A 9 -8.88 12.00 7.16
CA ARG A 9 -8.49 11.56 5.81
C ARG A 9 -9.05 10.16 5.54
N PRO A 10 -9.50 9.87 4.32
CA PRO A 10 -10.00 8.55 3.96
C PRO A 10 -8.90 7.49 4.13
N LEU A 11 -9.27 6.32 4.65
CA LEU A 11 -8.36 5.19 4.81
C LEU A 11 -8.43 4.28 3.58
N PHE A 12 -7.28 4.05 2.95
CA PHE A 12 -7.14 3.09 1.87
C PHE A 12 -6.40 1.84 2.39
N PHE A 13 -7.13 0.73 2.54
CA PHE A 13 -6.58 -0.53 3.03
C PHE A 13 -6.17 -1.42 1.85
N LEU A 14 -4.92 -1.86 1.82
CA LEU A 14 -4.38 -2.74 0.79
C LEU A 14 -3.79 -3.99 1.44
N THR A 15 -4.24 -5.16 1.00
CA THR A 15 -3.76 -6.47 1.48
C THR A 15 -2.86 -7.11 0.42
N CYS A 16 -1.72 -7.67 0.83
CA CYS A 16 -0.76 -8.29 -0.09
C CYS A 16 -1.34 -9.44 -0.93
N GLY A 17 -2.36 -10.14 -0.43
CA GLY A 17 -3.09 -11.16 -1.20
C GLY A 17 -3.76 -10.65 -2.49
N TYR A 18 -4.03 -9.34 -2.62
CA TYR A 18 -4.61 -8.75 -3.83
C TYR A 18 -3.58 -8.39 -4.91
N ILE A 19 -2.30 -8.32 -4.54
CA ILE A 19 -1.26 -7.72 -5.38
C ILE A 19 -0.63 -8.76 -6.33
N GLY A 20 -0.60 -10.03 -5.89
CA GLY A 20 -0.14 -11.19 -6.68
C GLY A 20 1.38 -11.40 -6.61
N ASN A 21 1.84 -12.60 -6.97
CA ASN A 21 3.24 -13.03 -6.76
C ASN A 21 4.22 -12.60 -7.87
N ASN A 22 3.79 -11.81 -8.87
CA ASN A 22 4.70 -11.31 -9.90
C ASN A 22 5.30 -9.98 -9.45
N GLU A 23 6.58 -9.99 -9.08
CA GLU A 23 7.34 -8.85 -8.54
C GLU A 23 7.24 -7.61 -9.47
N ASP A 24 7.46 -7.76 -10.78
CA ASP A 24 7.43 -6.65 -11.75
C ASP A 24 6.06 -5.97 -11.87
N LEU A 25 5.00 -6.78 -11.98
CA LEU A 25 3.61 -6.29 -12.08
C LEU A 25 3.13 -5.65 -10.79
N THR A 26 3.72 -6.08 -9.68
CA THR A 26 3.38 -5.61 -8.35
C THR A 26 3.92 -4.21 -8.10
N GLU A 27 5.18 -3.94 -8.45
CA GLU A 27 5.79 -2.62 -8.27
C GLU A 27 5.02 -1.54 -9.05
N GLU A 28 4.60 -1.86 -10.28
CA GLU A 28 3.80 -0.96 -11.11
C GLU A 28 2.41 -0.68 -10.48
N ARG A 29 1.77 -1.72 -9.92
CA ARG A 29 0.46 -1.58 -9.25
C ARG A 29 0.58 -0.76 -7.97
N LEU A 30 1.58 -1.05 -7.15
CA LEU A 30 1.82 -0.34 -5.90
C LEU A 30 2.09 1.15 -6.15
N SER A 31 2.88 1.45 -7.18
CA SER A 31 3.13 2.83 -7.62
C SER A 31 1.85 3.56 -8.03
N LYS A 32 0.93 2.87 -8.73
CA LYS A 32 -0.39 3.43 -9.07
C LYS A 32 -1.23 3.72 -7.83
N TRP A 33 -1.24 2.81 -6.86
CA TRP A 33 -1.99 3.00 -5.61
C TRP A 33 -1.43 4.14 -4.77
N PHE A 34 -0.11 4.27 -4.66
CA PHE A 34 0.50 5.40 -3.97
C PHE A 34 0.10 6.74 -4.58
N ARG A 35 0.13 6.83 -5.92
CA ARG A 35 -0.31 8.03 -6.63
C ARG A 35 -1.79 8.34 -6.39
N LEU A 36 -2.66 7.33 -6.36
CA LEU A 36 -4.09 7.52 -6.07
C LEU A 36 -4.32 8.02 -4.64
N VAL A 37 -3.62 7.45 -3.66
CA VAL A 37 -3.71 7.87 -2.25
C VAL A 37 -3.22 9.30 -2.06
N GLU A 38 -2.14 9.68 -2.76
CA GLU A 38 -1.65 11.07 -2.75
C GLU A 38 -2.68 12.04 -3.34
N ILE A 39 -3.30 11.68 -4.48
CA ILE A 39 -4.34 12.51 -5.12
C ILE A 39 -5.57 12.65 -4.21
N TRP A 40 -5.94 11.59 -3.50
CA TRP A 40 -7.12 11.58 -2.62
C TRP A 40 -6.85 12.17 -1.23
N ASP A 41 -5.60 12.59 -0.97
CA ASP A 41 -5.11 12.94 0.36
C ASP A 41 -5.54 11.88 1.40
N ALA A 42 -5.38 10.62 1.05
CA ALA A 42 -5.78 9.47 1.86
C ALA A 42 -4.62 8.99 2.73
N VAL A 43 -4.92 8.20 3.76
CA VAL A 43 -3.94 7.43 4.52
C VAL A 43 -3.97 6.00 3.99
N MET A 44 -2.85 5.50 3.46
CA MET A 44 -2.73 4.09 3.04
C MET A 44 -2.32 3.22 4.22
N LEU A 45 -2.96 2.07 4.37
CA LEU A 45 -2.56 1.02 5.29
C LEU A 45 -2.25 -0.25 4.50
N LEU A 46 -0.98 -0.67 4.57
CA LEU A 46 -0.47 -1.87 3.94
C LEU A 46 -0.42 -2.98 4.98
N ASP A 47 -1.17 -4.06 4.73
CA ASP A 47 -1.10 -5.27 5.55
C ASP A 47 -0.06 -6.23 4.96
N GLU A 48 0.66 -6.96 5.83
CA GLU A 48 1.78 -7.86 5.44
C GLU A 48 2.90 -7.16 4.65
N ALA A 49 3.12 -5.86 4.92
CA ALA A 49 4.12 -5.06 4.24
C ALA A 49 5.56 -5.56 4.45
N ASP A 50 5.81 -6.31 5.52
CA ASP A 50 7.06 -6.99 5.81
C ASP A 50 7.36 -8.10 4.80
N VAL A 51 6.38 -8.96 4.48
CA VAL A 51 6.51 -9.99 3.43
C VAL A 51 6.74 -9.35 2.06
N PHE A 52 6.12 -8.18 1.83
CA PHE A 52 6.23 -7.47 0.56
C PHE A 52 7.53 -6.66 0.40
N LEU A 53 7.98 -6.01 1.48
CA LEU A 53 9.20 -5.18 1.51
C LEU A 53 10.42 -5.97 1.98
N GLU A 54 10.32 -7.29 2.14
CA GLU A 54 11.42 -8.20 2.36
C GLU A 54 12.37 -8.14 1.16
N ARG A 55 13.27 -7.14 1.21
CA ARG A 55 14.46 -7.05 0.38
C ARG A 55 15.18 -8.38 0.48
N ARG A 56 15.37 -9.09 -0.64
CA ARG A 56 16.42 -10.10 -0.70
C ARG A 56 17.74 -9.36 -0.46
N PRO A 57 18.44 -9.54 0.68
CA PRO A 57 19.78 -8.99 0.82
C PRO A 57 20.64 -9.67 -0.26
N THR A 58 21.17 -8.86 -1.17
CA THR A 58 22.23 -9.27 -2.09
C THR A 58 23.51 -8.60 -1.64
#